data_AF-A0A2U2HP51-F1
#
_entry.id   AF-A0A2U2HP51-F1
#
_cell.length_a   1.000
_cell.length_b   1.000
_cell.length_c   1.000
_cell.angle_alpha   90.00
_cell.angle_beta   90.00
_cell.angle_gamma   90.00
#
_symmetry.space_group_name_H-M   'P 1'
#
loop_
_entity.id
_entity.type
_entity.pdbx_description
1 polymer ?
#
loop_
_entity_poly.entity_id
_entity_poly.type
_entity_poly.pdbx_seq_one_letter_code
_entity_poly.pdbx_strand_id
1 'polypeptide(L)'
;ASGVGATLDVDALPAGPALARQPRPLRRRFSAAGGDDYELCYTAPFEARAAVLAAGRQTHTAVTRVGVVEAARGLRLVDAGGCALDLTLPGFDHFAGD
;
A
#
# COMPACT_ATOMS: atom_id res chain seq x y z
N ALA A 1 -9.20 9.51 13.32
CA ALA A 1 -8.86 8.18 12.75
C ALA A 1 -8.42 7.24 13.87
N SER A 2 -8.48 5.91 13.65
CA SER A 2 -8.56 4.78 14.61
C SER A 2 -7.51 4.66 15.74
N GLY A 3 -6.62 5.64 15.92
CA GLY A 3 -5.68 5.68 17.05
C GLY A 3 -4.50 4.70 16.97
N VAL A 4 -4.37 3.98 15.86
CA VAL A 4 -3.35 2.95 15.59
C VAL A 4 -2.39 3.42 14.49
N GLY A 5 -1.34 2.63 14.22
CA GLY A 5 -0.46 2.80 13.07
C GLY A 5 -0.44 1.59 12.14
N ALA A 6 0.48 1.58 11.18
CA ALA A 6 0.67 0.46 10.26
C ALA A 6 2.11 0.33 9.80
N THR A 7 2.52 -0.90 9.50
CA THR A 7 3.75 -1.22 8.77
C THR A 7 3.37 -1.74 7.38
N LEU A 8 3.85 -1.10 6.32
CA LEU A 8 3.61 -1.47 4.93
C LEU A 8 4.89 -1.92 4.25
N ASP A 9 4.82 -3.06 3.56
CA ASP A 9 5.83 -3.47 2.57
C ASP A 9 5.53 -2.76 1.25
N VAL A 10 6.38 -1.78 0.91
CA VAL A 10 6.22 -0.94 -0.28
C VAL A 10 6.48 -1.76 -1.56
N ASP A 11 7.31 -2.79 -1.51
CA ASP A 11 7.57 -3.65 -2.66
C ASP A 11 6.41 -4.63 -2.94
N ALA A 12 5.52 -4.84 -1.95
CA ALA A 12 4.29 -5.61 -2.10
C ALA A 12 3.12 -4.80 -2.67
N LEU A 13 3.22 -3.47 -2.75
CA LEU A 13 2.16 -2.65 -3.34
C LEU A 13 1.96 -3.05 -4.82
N PRO A 14 0.71 -3.27 -5.26
CA PRO A 14 0.45 -3.67 -6.63
C PRO A 14 0.89 -2.57 -7.60
N ALA A 15 1.64 -2.95 -8.62
CA ALA A 15 2.00 -2.08 -9.72
C ALA A 15 1.30 -2.57 -10.98
N GLY A 16 0.61 -1.67 -11.68
CA GLY A 16 0.05 -1.98 -13.00
C GLY A 16 1.14 -2.37 -14.01
N PRO A 17 0.79 -2.99 -15.15
CA PRO A 17 1.77 -3.59 -16.08
C PRO A 17 2.88 -2.63 -16.56
N ALA A 18 2.54 -1.37 -16.78
CA ALA A 18 3.49 -0.35 -17.20
C ALA A 18 4.46 0.02 -16.06
N LEU A 19 3.93 0.26 -14.86
CA LEU A 19 4.73 0.62 -13.69
C LEU A 19 5.62 -0.55 -13.25
N ALA A 20 5.13 -1.78 -13.32
CA ALA A 20 5.89 -2.98 -12.95
C ALA A 20 7.21 -3.16 -13.73
N ARG A 21 7.31 -2.58 -14.94
CA ARG A 21 8.52 -2.59 -15.77
C ARG A 21 9.53 -1.49 -15.44
N GLN A 22 9.17 -0.55 -14.56
CA GLN A 22 10.01 0.59 -14.22
C GLN A 22 11.05 0.24 -13.16
N PRO A 23 12.13 1.03 -13.04
CA PRO A 23 13.09 0.88 -11.96
C PRO A 23 12.42 0.93 -10.58
N ARG A 24 12.96 0.15 -9.64
CA ARG A 24 12.39 0.00 -8.28
C ARG A 24 12.09 1.34 -7.59
N PRO A 25 12.94 2.38 -7.63
CA PRO A 25 12.62 3.66 -7.00
C PRO A 25 11.36 4.32 -7.58
N LEU A 26 11.18 4.25 -8.90
CA LEU A 26 10.01 4.82 -9.59
C LEU A 26 8.75 4.03 -9.26
N ARG A 27 8.84 2.69 -9.25
CA ARG A 27 7.77 1.80 -8.79
C ARG A 27 7.30 2.14 -7.39
N ARG A 28 8.22 2.19 -6.42
CA ARG A 28 7.90 2.50 -5.02
C ARG A 28 7.22 3.86 -4.88
N ARG A 29 7.75 4.88 -5.55
CA ARG A 29 7.18 6.24 -5.51
C ARG A 29 5.75 6.28 -6.02
N PHE A 30 5.48 5.76 -7.21
CA PHE A 30 4.15 5.86 -7.81
C PHE A 30 3.13 4.90 -7.18
N SER A 31 3.53 3.70 -6.76
CA SER A 31 2.62 2.79 -6.05
C SER A 31 2.23 3.30 -4.65
N ALA A 32 3.05 4.14 -4.01
CA ALA A 32 2.80 4.62 -2.65
C ALA A 32 2.23 6.06 -2.60
N ALA A 33 2.48 6.88 -3.62
CA ALA A 33 2.09 8.30 -3.63
C ALA A 33 1.78 8.85 -5.04
N GLY A 34 1.44 7.98 -5.99
CA GLY A 34 1.03 8.40 -7.34
C GLY A 34 -0.34 9.08 -7.34
N GLY A 35 -1.32 8.47 -6.67
CA GLY A 35 -2.71 8.92 -6.69
C GLY A 35 -3.48 8.46 -7.93
N ASP A 36 -4.74 8.87 -8.04
CA ASP A 36 -5.67 8.51 -9.13
C ASP A 36 -5.83 6.99 -9.39
N ASP A 37 -5.56 6.16 -8.38
CA ASP A 37 -5.71 4.70 -8.49
C ASP A 37 -7.18 4.26 -8.45
N TYR A 38 -8.03 4.99 -7.72
CA TYR A 38 -9.42 4.61 -7.42
C TYR A 38 -9.59 3.19 -6.85
N GLU A 39 -8.56 2.69 -6.17
CA GLU A 39 -8.53 1.37 -5.53
C GLU A 39 -9.08 1.40 -4.09
N LEU A 40 -9.48 0.22 -3.59
CA LEU A 40 -9.89 0.05 -2.20
C LEU A 40 -8.68 -0.27 -1.30
N CYS A 41 -8.38 0.63 -0.36
CA CYS A 41 -7.47 0.36 0.75
C CYS A 41 -8.26 0.08 2.03
N TYR A 42 -8.11 -1.11 2.60
CA TYR A 42 -8.87 -1.53 3.79
C TYR A 42 -8.03 -2.38 4.74
N THR A 43 -8.58 -2.63 5.92
CA THR A 43 -7.99 -3.52 6.93
C THR A 43 -8.98 -4.63 7.24
N ALA A 44 -8.48 -5.83 7.55
CA ALA A 44 -9.29 -6.98 7.93
C ALA A 44 -8.52 -7.80 8.99
N PRO A 45 -9.23 -8.46 9.91
CA PRO A 45 -8.59 -9.31 10.90
C PRO A 45 -8.01 -10.57 10.21
N PHE A 46 -7.02 -11.20 10.85
CA PHE A 46 -6.24 -12.29 10.25
C PHE A 46 -7.12 -13.47 9.83
N GLU A 47 -8.09 -13.82 10.66
CA GLU A 47 -9.05 -14.92 10.44
C GLU A 47 -9.93 -14.72 9.20
N ALA A 48 -10.16 -13.46 8.78
CA ALA A 48 -10.96 -13.16 7.59
C ALA A 48 -10.19 -13.32 6.28
N ARG A 49 -8.87 -13.63 6.32
CA ARG A 49 -8.01 -13.69 5.13
C ARG A 49 -8.56 -14.62 4.04
N ALA A 50 -9.06 -15.79 4.40
CA ALA A 50 -9.59 -16.74 3.42
C ALA A 50 -10.85 -16.21 2.73
N ALA A 51 -11.76 -15.59 3.50
CA ALA A 51 -12.99 -14.98 2.99
C ALA A 51 -12.69 -13.79 2.07
N VAL A 52 -11.75 -12.93 2.47
CA VAL A 52 -11.26 -11.81 1.65
C VAL A 52 -10.73 -12.28 0.30
N LEU A 53 -9.86 -13.30 0.29
CA LEU A 53 -9.32 -13.85 -0.94
C LEU A 53 -10.40 -14.52 -1.80
N ALA A 54 -11.41 -15.14 -1.18
CA ALA A 54 -12.55 -15.71 -1.88
C ALA A 54 -13.40 -14.63 -2.56
N ALA A 55 -13.69 -13.53 -1.86
CA ALA A 55 -14.41 -12.40 -2.43
C ALA A 55 -13.68 -11.81 -3.65
N GLY A 56 -12.37 -11.57 -3.55
CA GLY A 56 -11.57 -11.08 -4.68
C GLY A 56 -11.60 -12.00 -5.90
N ARG A 57 -11.57 -13.33 -5.69
CA ARG A 57 -11.74 -14.30 -6.78
C ARG A 57 -13.13 -14.23 -7.41
N GLN A 58 -14.19 -14.11 -6.60
CA GLN A 58 -15.58 -14.04 -7.07
C GLN A 58 -15.86 -12.77 -7.88
N THR A 59 -15.24 -11.65 -7.52
CA THR A 59 -15.41 -10.37 -8.22
C THR A 59 -14.38 -10.14 -9.32
N HIS A 60 -13.46 -11.09 -9.53
CA HIS A 60 -12.32 -10.94 -10.42
C HIS A 60 -11.44 -9.70 -10.11
N THR A 61 -11.38 -9.33 -8.83
CA THR A 61 -10.57 -8.21 -8.34
C THR A 61 -9.38 -8.78 -7.57
N ALA A 62 -8.16 -8.45 -8.02
CA ALA A 62 -6.97 -8.87 -7.31
C ALA A 62 -6.91 -8.20 -5.93
N VAL A 63 -6.64 -8.98 -4.89
CA VAL A 63 -6.49 -8.49 -3.52
C VAL A 63 -5.10 -8.83 -3.02
N THR A 64 -4.35 -7.82 -2.59
CA THR A 64 -2.96 -7.96 -2.16
C THR A 64 -2.83 -7.50 -0.72
N ARG A 65 -2.26 -8.35 0.14
CA ARG A 65 -1.88 -7.95 1.50
C ARG A 65 -0.56 -7.21 1.42
N VAL A 66 -0.56 -5.95 1.86
CA VAL A 66 0.60 -5.06 1.75
C VAL A 66 1.19 -4.65 3.10
N GLY A 67 0.64 -5.14 4.21
CA GLY A 67 1.13 -4.77 5.53
C GLY A 67 0.32 -5.31 6.69
N VAL A 68 0.43 -4.62 7.82
CA VAL A 68 -0.22 -4.94 9.10
C VAL A 68 -0.53 -3.66 9.88
N VAL A 69 -1.67 -3.67 10.58
CA VAL A 69 -2.04 -2.61 11.54
C VAL A 69 -1.38 -2.91 12.88
N GLU A 70 -0.86 -1.88 13.54
CA GLU A 70 -0.13 -2.01 14.80
C GLU A 70 -0.65 -1.02 15.84
N ALA A 71 -0.54 -1.38 17.12
CA ALA A 71 -0.94 -0.49 18.22
C ALA A 71 -0.11 0.80 18.25
N ALA A 72 1.18 0.72 17.90
CA ALA A 72 2.06 1.87 17.80
C ALA A 72 1.62 2.78 16.65
N ARG A 73 1.33 4.05 16.98
CA ARG A 73 0.90 5.08 16.04
C ARG A 73 1.96 5.37 14.97
N GLY A 74 1.50 5.93 13.86
CA GLY A 74 2.35 6.31 12.73
C GLY A 74 2.47 5.24 11.65
N LEU A 75 3.02 5.62 10.50
CA LEU A 75 3.21 4.75 9.35
C LEU A 75 4.70 4.39 9.23
N ARG A 76 4.99 3.10 9.03
CA ARG A 76 6.32 2.57 8.76
C ARG A 76 6.33 1.96 7.38
N LEU A 77 7.32 2.35 6.59
CA LEU A 77 7.53 1.82 5.25
C LEU A 77 8.74 0.91 5.29
N VAL A 78 8.58 -0.32 4.83
CA VAL A 78 9.65 -1.30 4.71
C VAL A 78 9.71 -1.84 3.29
N ASP A 79 10.83 -2.45 2.91
CA ASP A 79 10.91 -3.26 1.69
C ASP A 79 10.48 -4.71 1.92
N ALA A 80 10.58 -5.53 0.87
CA ALA A 80 10.27 -6.96 0.92
C ALA A 80 11.14 -7.75 1.91
N GLY A 81 12.29 -7.22 2.33
CA GLY A 81 13.16 -7.80 3.35
C GLY A 81 12.82 -7.34 4.77
N GLY A 82 11.86 -6.43 4.93
CA GLY A 82 11.53 -5.79 6.21
C GLY A 82 12.49 -4.67 6.60
N CYS A 83 13.39 -4.24 5.71
CA CYS A 83 14.28 -3.12 5.99
C CYS A 83 13.52 -1.80 5.86
N ALA A 84 13.71 -0.90 6.83
CA ALA A 84 13.08 0.41 6.82
C ALA A 84 13.49 1.22 5.58
N LEU A 85 12.52 1.88 4.96
CA LEU A 85 12.72 2.75 3.82
C LEU A 85 12.54 4.20 4.23
N ASP A 86 13.52 5.03 3.91
CA ASP A 86 13.40 6.49 3.98
C ASP A 86 12.89 6.99 2.63
N LEU A 87 11.55 7.08 2.50
CA LEU A 87 10.90 7.57 1.29
C LEU A 87 10.22 8.91 1.59
N THR A 88 10.61 9.95 0.86
CA THR A 88 9.85 11.20 0.80
C THR A 88 8.71 11.04 -0.18
N LEU A 89 7.50 10.83 0.34
CA LEU A 89 6.28 10.61 -0.42
C LEU A 89 5.31 11.79 -0.20
N PRO A 90 5.46 12.91 -0.94
CA PRO A 90 4.49 13.99 -0.86
C PRO A 90 3.14 13.45 -1.36
N GLY A 91 2.11 13.58 -0.53
CA GLY A 91 0.74 13.36 -0.97
C GLY A 91 0.29 14.49 -1.90
N PHE A 92 -0.75 14.23 -2.69
CA PHE A 92 -1.41 15.28 -3.45
C PHE A 92 -2.12 16.25 -2.50
N ASP A 93 -1.94 17.54 -2.75
CA ASP A 93 -2.65 18.63 -2.09
C ASP A 93 -3.05 19.65 -3.17
N HIS A 94 -4.33 19.97 -3.25
CA HIS A 94 -4.89 20.91 -4.23
C HIS A 94 -4.28 22.31 -4.14
N PHE A 95 -3.74 22.68 -2.98
CA PHE A 95 -3.21 24.01 -2.70
C PHE A 95 -1.73 23.98 -2.34
N ALA A 96 -1.05 22.83 -2.54
CA ALA A 96 0.40 22.84 -2.62
C ALA A 96 0.79 23.68 -3.85
N GLY A 97 1.13 24.94 -3.59
CA GLY A 97 1.48 25.92 -4.62
C GLY A 97 2.84 25.64 -5.27
N ASP A 98 3.14 26.47 -6.29
CA ASP A 98 4.48 26.63 -6.89
C ASP A 98 5.59 26.84 -5.85
#